data_AF-A0A847PMS2-F1
#
_entry.id   AF-A0A847PMS2-F1
#
_cell.length_a   1.000
_cell.length_b   1.000
_cell.length_c   1.000
_cell.angle_alpha   90.00
_cell.angle_beta   90.00
_cell.angle_gamma   90.00
#
_symmetry.space_group_name_H-M   'P 1'
#
loop_
_entity.id
_entity.type
_entity.pdbx_description
1 polymer ?
#
loop_
_entity_poly.entity_id
_entity_poly.type
_entity_poly.pdbx_seq_one_letter_code
_entity_poly.pdbx_strand_id
1 'polypeptide(L)'
;MFDNVTFRCIKGIPINTVETRTLAEMGFPVDVSKENKEHYDEKHYDRFYNKLDNSPLSTSGEIEKLYIQSLIETGEKDKSLLDVLLKLKLYNIEKEELVSVLKSSNIYTLTCEEATLMLEQFVFMINELLPRQLSDIYYSFDLEPNFVYFIFFELAAEKLNLQRYTDPNDYKYRQFVSHMCDGVKRRIENGESLIYIYKNTCATKEIIKRVANTISKDMHVAVESTLFSLSKQYSYEKKEINNSMHFEYLVYKDGVKILKVILLHVEDIPNIDSYEKYVLSFKEDDIPIIVLDSYLFNGYNFSGIEGEDVFFSDIIRNAVKNPSSINEFMEGRKKFFELEKFRYKLLKSTEKNSKFAHTAVLCGCISCGKIFAPEKIKKWRFDGPDSILGDACCPFCCDNMVIMDSQGYEITKTSIDDLVCSLNDYDLYCY
;
A
#
# COMPACT_ATOMS: atom_id res chain seq x y z
N MET A 1 -31.25 -13.53 -13.45
CA MET A 1 -30.10 -14.43 -13.64
C MET A 1 -29.42 -13.90 -14.90
N PHE A 2 -28.32 -13.17 -14.73
CA PHE A 2 -27.74 -12.34 -15.79
C PHE A 2 -26.35 -12.89 -16.09
N ASP A 3 -26.23 -13.57 -17.23
CA ASP A 3 -24.97 -13.91 -17.87
C ASP A 3 -24.73 -12.83 -18.95
N ASN A 4 -23.48 -12.54 -19.31
CA ASN A 4 -23.05 -11.99 -20.63
C ASN A 4 -22.27 -10.68 -20.72
N VAL A 5 -21.51 -10.28 -19.69
CA VAL A 5 -20.27 -9.49 -19.96
C VAL A 5 -19.11 -10.01 -19.14
N THR A 6 -18.06 -10.41 -19.84
CA THR A 6 -16.80 -10.88 -19.28
C THR A 6 -15.75 -9.79 -19.45
N PHE A 7 -15.27 -9.25 -18.34
CA PHE A 7 -14.10 -8.38 -18.30
C PHE A 7 -12.85 -9.22 -18.41
N ARG A 8 -11.89 -8.75 -19.20
CA ARG A 8 -10.55 -9.32 -19.29
C ARG A 8 -9.60 -8.37 -18.59
N CYS A 9 -9.04 -8.77 -17.44
CA CYS A 9 -8.01 -7.96 -16.79
C CYS A 9 -6.72 -8.04 -17.61
N ILE A 10 -6.51 -7.06 -18.46
CA ILE A 10 -5.38 -7.01 -19.41
C ILE A 10 -4.15 -6.30 -18.82
N LYS A 11 -4.27 -5.76 -17.61
CA LYS A 11 -3.25 -4.89 -17.04
C LYS A 11 -2.04 -5.65 -16.52
N GLY A 12 -0.93 -5.49 -17.25
CA GLY A 12 0.36 -6.07 -16.86
C GLY A 12 0.45 -7.58 -17.06
N ILE A 13 -0.52 -8.18 -17.76
CA ILE A 13 -0.63 -9.61 -18.01
C ILE A 13 -0.52 -9.86 -19.53
N PRO A 14 0.34 -10.79 -19.99
CA PRO A 14 0.33 -11.23 -21.39
C PRO A 14 -1.07 -11.67 -21.83
N ILE A 15 -1.50 -11.29 -23.04
CA ILE A 15 -2.87 -11.53 -23.54
C ILE A 15 -3.31 -13.00 -23.40
N ASN A 16 -2.40 -13.96 -23.58
CA ASN A 16 -2.66 -15.39 -23.47
C ASN A 16 -2.82 -15.91 -22.02
N THR A 17 -2.57 -15.06 -21.02
CA THR A 17 -2.67 -15.38 -19.58
C THR A 17 -3.72 -14.53 -18.87
N VAL A 18 -4.52 -13.77 -19.63
CA VAL A 18 -5.54 -12.87 -19.10
C VAL A 18 -6.66 -13.68 -18.46
N GLU A 19 -6.88 -13.44 -17.17
CA GLU A 19 -8.04 -13.97 -16.48
C GLU A 19 -9.29 -13.16 -16.86
N THR A 20 -10.33 -13.90 -17.23
CA THR A 20 -11.67 -13.41 -17.47
C THR A 20 -12.46 -13.41 -16.17
N ARG A 21 -13.06 -12.27 -15.82
CA ARG A 21 -14.05 -12.19 -14.74
C ARG A 21 -15.38 -11.78 -15.33
N THR A 22 -16.47 -12.37 -14.87
CA THR A 22 -17.82 -11.93 -15.21
C THR A 22 -18.19 -10.71 -14.39
N LEU A 23 -19.08 -9.87 -14.92
CA LEU A 23 -19.74 -8.82 -14.15
C LEU A 23 -20.35 -9.36 -12.84
N ALA A 24 -20.98 -10.54 -12.89
CA ALA A 24 -21.57 -11.17 -11.71
C ALA A 24 -20.53 -11.48 -10.61
N GLU A 25 -19.34 -11.96 -10.96
CA GLU A 25 -18.23 -12.18 -10.00
C GLU A 25 -17.70 -10.88 -9.40
N MET A 26 -17.93 -9.75 -10.07
CA MET A 26 -17.60 -8.41 -9.59
C MET A 26 -18.80 -7.72 -8.89
N GLY A 27 -19.97 -8.37 -8.81
CA GLY A 27 -21.18 -7.85 -8.16
C GLY A 27 -22.19 -7.14 -9.08
N PHE A 28 -22.17 -7.38 -10.40
CA PHE A 28 -22.91 -6.58 -11.39
C PHE A 28 -23.95 -7.37 -12.20
N PRO A 29 -25.19 -6.87 -12.29
CA PRO A 29 -26.27 -7.54 -13.04
C PRO A 29 -26.77 -6.96 -14.41
N VAL A 30 -26.17 -5.96 -15.09
CA VAL A 30 -26.83 -5.39 -16.31
C VAL A 30 -25.95 -5.41 -17.57
N ASP A 31 -26.53 -5.95 -18.65
CA ASP A 31 -26.00 -5.86 -20.02
C ASP A 31 -26.86 -4.88 -20.84
N VAL A 32 -26.23 -4.06 -21.67
CA VAL A 32 -26.92 -3.04 -22.49
C VAL A 32 -26.62 -3.32 -23.95
N SER A 33 -27.68 -3.43 -24.75
CA SER A 33 -27.55 -3.60 -26.20
C SER A 33 -26.69 -2.49 -26.83
N LYS A 34 -25.82 -2.87 -27.76
CA LYS A 34 -24.99 -1.92 -28.55
C LYS A 34 -25.87 -0.92 -29.32
N GLU A 35 -25.29 0.26 -29.59
CA GLU A 35 -25.93 1.32 -30.40
C GLU A 35 -26.61 0.74 -31.63
N ASN A 36 -27.94 0.86 -31.70
CA ASN A 36 -28.71 0.40 -32.85
C ASN A 36 -28.88 1.59 -33.81
N LYS A 37 -27.92 1.74 -34.72
CA LYS A 37 -27.95 2.81 -35.75
C LYS A 37 -29.14 2.72 -36.71
N GLU A 38 -29.93 1.64 -36.66
CA GLU A 38 -31.07 1.41 -37.54
C GLU A 38 -32.38 2.06 -37.06
N HIS A 39 -32.43 2.75 -35.90
CA HIS A 39 -33.71 3.11 -35.26
C HIS A 39 -33.94 4.60 -34.89
N TYR A 40 -33.15 5.54 -35.43
CA TYR A 40 -33.40 6.97 -35.23
C TYR A 40 -33.69 7.72 -36.54
N ASP A 41 -34.51 8.77 -36.45
CA ASP A 41 -34.81 9.64 -37.58
C ASP A 41 -33.73 10.72 -37.65
N GLU A 42 -32.83 10.58 -38.63
CA GLU A 42 -31.70 11.47 -38.89
C GLU A 42 -32.14 12.94 -39.03
N LYS A 43 -33.30 13.21 -39.63
CA LYS A 43 -33.82 14.57 -39.78
C LYS A 43 -34.26 15.19 -38.45
N HIS A 44 -34.75 14.38 -37.52
CA HIS A 44 -35.10 14.85 -36.18
C HIS A 44 -33.86 15.03 -35.31
N TYR A 45 -32.87 14.14 -35.46
CA TYR A 45 -31.58 14.23 -34.77
C TYR A 45 -30.81 15.51 -35.18
N ASP A 46 -30.68 15.78 -36.48
CA ASP A 46 -29.97 16.98 -36.96
C ASP A 46 -30.69 18.27 -36.56
N ARG A 47 -32.03 18.29 -36.64
CA ARG A 47 -32.82 19.45 -36.19
C ARG A 47 -32.63 19.72 -34.70
N PHE A 48 -32.57 18.67 -33.88
CA PHE A 48 -32.33 18.78 -32.44
C PHE A 48 -31.01 19.49 -32.14
N TYR A 49 -29.89 19.01 -32.70
CA TYR A 49 -28.58 19.61 -32.41
C TYR A 49 -28.41 21.00 -33.03
N ASN A 50 -29.01 21.27 -34.19
CA ASN A 50 -29.04 22.62 -34.76
C ASN A 50 -29.77 23.64 -33.86
N LYS A 51 -30.87 23.21 -33.20
CA LYS A 51 -31.63 24.08 -32.27
C LYS A 51 -30.88 24.34 -30.96
N LEU A 52 -30.01 23.41 -30.56
CA LEU A 52 -29.17 23.55 -29.37
C LEU A 52 -27.83 24.24 -29.65
N ASP A 53 -27.53 24.60 -30.89
CA ASP A 53 -26.22 25.16 -31.25
C ASP A 53 -25.85 26.36 -30.35
N ASN A 54 -24.62 26.35 -29.83
CA ASN A 54 -24.10 27.30 -28.83
C ASN A 54 -24.75 27.27 -27.43
N SER A 55 -25.58 26.26 -27.11
CA SER A 55 -26.09 26.01 -25.76
C SER A 55 -25.12 25.15 -24.94
N PRO A 56 -25.02 25.32 -23.61
CA PRO A 56 -24.36 24.33 -22.75
C PRO A 56 -24.92 22.90 -22.92
N LEU A 57 -26.20 22.78 -23.30
CA LEU A 57 -26.90 21.51 -23.54
C LEU A 57 -26.56 20.87 -24.89
N SER A 58 -25.81 21.55 -25.77
CA SER A 58 -25.29 20.96 -27.00
C SER A 58 -24.12 20.01 -26.74
N THR A 59 -23.60 20.00 -25.50
CA THR A 59 -22.54 19.08 -25.09
C THR A 59 -23.07 17.65 -25.11
N SER A 60 -22.34 16.76 -25.79
CA SER A 60 -22.68 15.35 -25.92
C SER A 60 -22.97 14.72 -24.54
N GLY A 61 -24.14 14.11 -24.40
CA GLY A 61 -24.54 13.39 -23.19
C GLY A 61 -25.30 14.21 -22.14
N GLU A 62 -25.38 15.54 -22.25
CA GLU A 62 -26.07 16.35 -21.24
C GLU A 62 -27.59 16.10 -21.22
N ILE A 63 -28.20 15.90 -22.39
CA ILE A 63 -29.63 15.64 -22.53
C ILE A 63 -29.97 14.25 -21.98
N GLU A 64 -29.15 13.27 -22.34
CA GLU A 64 -29.21 11.90 -21.89
C GLU A 64 -29.11 11.82 -20.36
N LYS A 65 -28.17 12.55 -19.76
CA LYS A 65 -28.03 12.66 -18.29
C LYS A 65 -29.30 13.23 -17.65
N LEU A 66 -29.83 14.33 -18.17
CA LEU A 66 -31.05 14.96 -17.64
C LEU A 66 -32.25 14.00 -17.69
N TYR A 67 -32.36 13.22 -18.77
CA TYR A 67 -33.41 12.21 -18.91
C TYR A 67 -33.25 11.08 -17.91
N ILE A 68 -32.06 10.50 -17.79
CA ILE A 68 -31.80 9.40 -16.83
C ILE A 68 -32.03 9.85 -15.39
N GLN A 69 -31.58 11.04 -15.01
CA GLN A 69 -31.83 11.60 -13.67
C GLN A 69 -33.34 11.70 -13.39
N SER A 70 -34.09 12.29 -14.31
CA SER A 70 -35.55 12.41 -14.17
C SER A 70 -36.26 11.05 -14.20
N LEU A 71 -35.76 10.07 -14.96
CA LEU A 71 -36.27 8.70 -14.97
C LEU A 71 -36.12 8.01 -13.63
N ILE A 72 -34.96 8.14 -13.00
CA ILE A 72 -34.68 7.59 -11.67
C ILE A 72 -35.52 8.31 -10.59
N GLU A 73 -35.68 9.63 -10.70
CA GLU A 73 -36.44 10.43 -9.72
C GLU A 73 -37.95 10.20 -9.80
N THR A 74 -38.51 10.13 -11.01
CA THR A 74 -39.97 10.05 -11.23
C THR A 74 -40.49 8.62 -11.34
N GLY A 75 -39.64 7.67 -11.73
CA GLY A 75 -40.02 6.29 -12.03
C GLY A 75 -40.85 6.11 -13.30
N GLU A 76 -41.16 7.18 -14.03
CA GLU A 76 -42.10 7.14 -15.15
C GLU A 76 -41.53 7.82 -16.40
N LYS A 77 -41.45 7.08 -17.52
CA LYS A 77 -40.89 7.58 -18.79
C LYS A 77 -41.57 8.84 -19.31
N ASP A 78 -42.91 8.90 -19.27
CA ASP A 78 -43.66 10.03 -19.79
C ASP A 78 -43.46 11.31 -18.96
N LYS A 79 -43.41 11.19 -17.63
CA LYS A 79 -43.05 12.30 -16.75
C LYS A 79 -41.62 12.77 -17.01
N SER A 80 -40.71 11.82 -17.19
CA SER A 80 -39.30 12.13 -17.46
C SER A 80 -39.08 12.87 -18.77
N LEU A 81 -39.79 12.46 -19.84
CA LEU A 81 -39.80 13.18 -21.10
C LEU A 81 -40.33 14.60 -20.93
N LEU A 82 -41.43 14.76 -20.18
CA LEU A 82 -42.04 16.06 -19.95
C LEU A 82 -41.07 16.99 -19.18
N ASP A 83 -40.41 16.50 -18.14
CA ASP A 83 -39.45 17.25 -17.34
C ASP A 83 -38.27 17.75 -18.20
N VAL A 84 -37.73 16.89 -19.05
CA VAL A 84 -36.65 17.28 -19.98
C VAL A 84 -37.15 18.27 -21.03
N LEU A 85 -38.33 18.06 -21.62
CA LEU A 85 -38.92 19.01 -22.57
C LEU A 85 -39.18 20.38 -21.95
N LEU A 86 -39.58 20.44 -20.68
CA LEU A 86 -39.74 21.70 -19.96
C LEU A 86 -38.41 22.44 -19.82
N LYS A 87 -37.30 21.73 -19.56
CA LYS A 87 -35.94 22.31 -19.55
C LYS A 87 -35.50 22.78 -20.94
N LEU A 88 -35.98 22.14 -22.00
CA LEU A 88 -35.64 22.45 -23.40
C LEU A 88 -36.60 23.44 -24.08
N LYS A 89 -37.61 23.95 -23.36
CA LYS A 89 -38.67 24.80 -23.92
C LYS A 89 -38.15 26.03 -24.66
N LEU A 90 -37.05 26.63 -24.18
CA LEU A 90 -36.44 27.83 -24.77
C LEU A 90 -35.82 27.57 -26.16
N TYR A 91 -35.53 26.32 -26.49
CA TYR A 91 -34.91 25.91 -27.76
C TYR A 91 -35.94 25.37 -28.77
N ASN A 92 -37.23 25.40 -28.42
CA ASN A 92 -38.33 24.91 -29.26
C ASN A 92 -38.11 23.46 -29.74
N ILE A 93 -37.62 22.59 -28.84
CA ILE A 93 -37.46 21.16 -29.08
C ILE A 93 -38.81 20.46 -28.96
N GLU A 94 -39.13 19.64 -29.97
CA GLU A 94 -40.34 18.82 -30.01
C GLU A 94 -40.11 17.44 -29.34
N LYS A 95 -41.20 16.78 -28.93
CA LYS A 95 -41.11 15.47 -28.27
C LYS A 95 -40.44 14.43 -29.16
N GLU A 96 -40.77 14.43 -30.43
CA GLU A 96 -40.26 13.51 -31.44
C GLU A 96 -38.75 13.69 -31.67
N GLU A 97 -38.27 14.94 -31.60
CA GLU A 97 -36.84 15.28 -31.69
C GLU A 97 -36.07 14.73 -30.48
N LEU A 98 -36.57 14.97 -29.27
CA LEU A 98 -35.98 14.42 -28.04
C LEU A 98 -35.97 12.89 -28.04
N VAL A 99 -37.08 12.25 -28.42
CA VAL A 99 -37.16 10.78 -28.48
C VAL A 99 -36.19 10.21 -29.52
N SER A 100 -35.96 10.89 -30.64
CA SER A 100 -34.97 10.45 -31.65
C SER A 100 -33.56 10.40 -31.07
N VAL A 101 -33.16 11.43 -30.32
CA VAL A 101 -31.84 11.51 -29.66
C VAL A 101 -31.68 10.46 -28.55
N LEU A 102 -32.71 10.26 -27.72
CA LEU A 102 -32.67 9.24 -26.68
C LEU A 102 -32.66 7.82 -27.25
N LYS A 103 -33.23 7.60 -28.44
CA LYS A 103 -33.16 6.31 -29.15
C LYS A 103 -31.81 6.07 -29.81
N SER A 104 -31.20 7.09 -30.42
CA SER A 104 -29.87 6.95 -31.03
C SER A 104 -28.80 6.60 -30.01
N SER A 105 -28.98 7.04 -28.75
CA SER A 105 -28.13 6.70 -27.61
C SER A 105 -28.58 5.44 -26.84
N ASN A 106 -29.59 4.69 -27.29
CA ASN A 106 -30.16 3.51 -26.60
C ASN A 106 -30.66 3.75 -25.16
N ILE A 107 -30.89 5.00 -24.77
CA ILE A 107 -31.32 5.36 -23.42
C ILE A 107 -32.83 5.31 -23.28
N TYR A 108 -33.56 5.61 -24.35
CA TYR A 108 -35.02 5.64 -24.35
C TYR A 108 -35.65 4.29 -23.97
N THR A 109 -34.97 3.18 -24.27
CA THR A 109 -35.44 1.83 -24.01
C THR A 109 -35.34 1.43 -22.54
N LEU A 110 -34.43 2.03 -21.77
CA LEU A 110 -34.17 1.66 -20.38
C LEU A 110 -35.40 1.84 -19.48
N THR A 111 -35.65 0.90 -18.57
CA THR A 111 -36.61 1.09 -17.48
C THR A 111 -35.98 1.89 -16.31
N CYS A 112 -36.81 2.34 -15.37
CA CYS A 112 -36.31 3.00 -14.15
C CYS A 112 -35.42 2.05 -13.34
N GLU A 113 -35.81 0.79 -13.22
CA GLU A 113 -35.05 -0.23 -12.51
C GLU A 113 -33.69 -0.47 -13.18
N GLU A 114 -33.65 -0.60 -14.51
CA GLU A 114 -32.41 -0.76 -15.27
C GLU A 114 -31.49 0.46 -15.11
N ALA A 115 -32.02 1.68 -15.23
CA ALA A 115 -31.25 2.90 -15.07
C ALA A 115 -30.71 3.06 -13.64
N THR A 116 -31.52 2.78 -12.63
CA THR A 116 -31.10 2.83 -11.22
C THR A 116 -29.97 1.84 -10.95
N LEU A 117 -30.14 0.61 -11.42
CA LEU A 117 -29.17 -0.48 -11.25
C LEU A 117 -27.85 -0.18 -11.97
N MET A 118 -27.91 0.35 -13.19
CA MET A 118 -26.71 0.81 -13.91
C MET A 118 -25.99 1.95 -13.18
N LEU A 119 -26.72 2.93 -12.64
CA LEU A 119 -26.10 4.01 -11.88
C LEU A 119 -25.38 3.49 -10.63
N GLU A 120 -26.01 2.60 -9.86
CA GLU A 120 -25.41 1.98 -8.67
C GLU A 120 -24.16 1.17 -9.01
N GLN A 121 -24.20 0.45 -10.13
CA GLN A 121 -23.06 -0.28 -10.67
C GLN A 121 -21.88 0.64 -11.00
N PHE A 122 -22.11 1.74 -11.72
CA PHE A 122 -21.03 2.69 -12.02
C PHE A 122 -20.48 3.36 -10.77
N VAL A 123 -21.31 3.62 -9.75
CA VAL A 123 -20.86 4.07 -8.43
C VAL A 123 -19.93 3.05 -7.79
N PHE A 124 -20.30 1.76 -7.82
CA PHE A 124 -19.45 0.68 -7.31
C PHE A 124 -18.14 0.58 -8.10
N MET A 125 -18.16 0.60 -9.45
CA MET A 125 -16.94 0.55 -10.27
C MET A 125 -15.98 1.70 -9.94
N ILE A 126 -16.50 2.91 -9.77
CA ILE A 126 -15.66 4.06 -9.47
C ILE A 126 -14.98 3.91 -8.10
N ASN A 127 -15.68 3.35 -7.11
CA ASN A 127 -15.13 3.12 -5.77
C ASN A 127 -14.15 1.94 -5.70
N GLU A 128 -14.45 0.85 -6.42
CA GLU A 128 -13.66 -0.38 -6.33
C GLU A 128 -12.52 -0.42 -7.34
N LEU A 129 -12.78 -0.08 -8.60
CA LEU A 129 -11.78 -0.11 -9.66
C LEU A 129 -10.93 1.16 -9.69
N LEU A 130 -11.32 2.21 -8.97
CA LEU A 130 -10.57 3.46 -8.86
C LEU A 130 -10.10 4.03 -10.22
N PRO A 131 -10.94 4.13 -11.27
CA PRO A 131 -10.56 4.79 -12.52
C PRO A 131 -10.22 6.27 -12.27
N ARG A 132 -9.46 6.91 -13.17
CA ARG A 132 -9.39 8.39 -13.23
C ARG A 132 -10.44 8.97 -14.17
N GLN A 133 -10.88 8.15 -15.10
CA GLN A 133 -11.76 8.42 -16.23
C GLN A 133 -12.20 7.08 -16.82
N LEU A 134 -13.30 7.07 -17.60
CA LEU A 134 -13.90 5.83 -18.12
C LEU A 134 -12.94 5.00 -18.98
N SER A 135 -12.05 5.65 -19.74
CA SER A 135 -11.08 4.94 -20.56
C SER A 135 -10.12 4.07 -19.76
N ASP A 136 -9.87 4.37 -18.49
CA ASP A 136 -9.06 3.49 -17.64
C ASP A 136 -9.73 2.11 -17.45
N ILE A 137 -11.07 2.06 -17.41
CA ILE A 137 -11.83 0.80 -17.33
C ILE A 137 -11.71 0.03 -18.65
N TYR A 138 -11.87 0.72 -19.79
CA TYR A 138 -11.68 0.11 -21.12
C TYR A 138 -10.30 -0.54 -21.26
N TYR A 139 -9.24 0.16 -20.84
CA TYR A 139 -7.85 -0.32 -21.00
C TYR A 139 -7.35 -1.24 -19.88
N SER A 140 -8.00 -1.28 -18.72
CA SER A 140 -7.58 -2.15 -17.62
C SER A 140 -8.37 -3.45 -17.57
N PHE A 141 -9.64 -3.41 -18.00
CA PHE A 141 -10.57 -4.53 -17.82
C PHE A 141 -11.32 -4.93 -19.11
N ASP A 142 -10.98 -4.38 -20.28
CA ASP A 142 -11.52 -4.77 -21.59
C ASP A 142 -13.05 -4.64 -21.68
N LEU A 143 -13.60 -3.57 -21.11
CA LEU A 143 -15.00 -3.19 -21.30
C LEU A 143 -15.17 -2.63 -22.70
N GLU A 144 -16.14 -3.15 -23.45
CA GLU A 144 -16.45 -2.63 -24.78
C GLU A 144 -16.94 -1.17 -24.68
N PRO A 145 -16.36 -0.25 -25.47
CA PRO A 145 -16.81 1.14 -25.47
C PRO A 145 -18.29 1.25 -25.88
N ASN A 146 -19.09 1.91 -25.04
CA ASN A 146 -20.50 2.20 -25.29
C ASN A 146 -20.82 3.60 -24.78
N PHE A 147 -21.53 4.41 -25.58
CA PHE A 147 -21.91 5.77 -25.19
C PHE A 147 -22.78 5.81 -23.93
N VAL A 148 -23.65 4.82 -23.73
CA VAL A 148 -24.48 4.70 -22.51
C VAL A 148 -23.60 4.60 -21.26
N TYR A 149 -22.48 3.87 -21.34
CA TYR A 149 -21.54 3.75 -20.23
C TYR A 149 -20.89 5.07 -19.88
N PHE A 150 -20.63 5.93 -20.87
CA PHE A 150 -20.17 7.30 -20.62
C PHE A 150 -21.20 8.10 -19.81
N ILE A 151 -22.48 8.03 -20.17
CA ILE A 151 -23.55 8.74 -19.44
C ILE A 151 -23.62 8.29 -17.97
N PHE A 152 -23.69 6.98 -17.72
CA PHE A 152 -23.78 6.46 -16.36
C PHE A 152 -22.51 6.68 -15.54
N PHE A 153 -21.33 6.64 -16.18
CA PHE A 153 -20.07 6.96 -15.51
C PHE A 153 -20.02 8.42 -15.06
N GLU A 154 -20.45 9.36 -15.90
CA GLU A 154 -20.51 10.78 -15.55
C GLU A 154 -21.52 11.03 -14.42
N LEU A 155 -22.72 10.44 -14.50
CA LEU A 155 -23.72 10.53 -13.42
C LEU A 155 -23.23 9.94 -12.10
N ALA A 156 -22.52 8.81 -12.15
CA ALA A 156 -21.94 8.20 -10.95
C ALA A 156 -20.85 9.08 -10.34
N ALA A 157 -19.99 9.70 -11.17
CA ALA A 157 -18.98 10.65 -10.71
C ALA A 157 -19.61 11.91 -10.08
N GLU A 158 -20.69 12.44 -10.65
CA GLU A 158 -21.47 13.54 -10.07
C GLU A 158 -22.10 13.12 -8.73
N LYS A 159 -22.72 11.94 -8.65
CA LYS A 159 -23.32 11.40 -7.41
C LYS A 159 -22.29 11.21 -6.28
N LEU A 160 -21.06 10.86 -6.64
CA LEU A 160 -19.93 10.73 -5.73
C LEU A 160 -19.24 12.07 -5.41
N ASN A 161 -19.69 13.19 -5.98
CA ASN A 161 -19.10 14.51 -5.85
C ASN A 161 -17.60 14.54 -6.22
N LEU A 162 -17.21 13.81 -7.28
CA LEU A 162 -15.82 13.74 -7.69
C LEU A 162 -15.38 15.01 -8.41
N GLN A 163 -14.29 15.60 -7.91
CA GLN A 163 -13.70 16.79 -8.53
C GLN A 163 -12.73 16.41 -9.66
N ARG A 164 -12.90 17.07 -10.80
CA ARG A 164 -12.00 16.93 -11.95
C ARG A 164 -10.96 18.04 -11.96
N TYR A 165 -9.78 17.73 -12.48
CA TYR A 165 -8.78 18.74 -12.82
C TYR A 165 -9.29 19.61 -13.96
N THR A 166 -9.26 20.93 -13.76
CA THR A 166 -9.86 21.92 -14.68
C THR A 166 -8.84 22.64 -15.56
N ASP A 167 -7.54 22.58 -15.24
CA ASP A 167 -6.49 23.18 -16.06
C ASP A 167 -6.28 22.39 -17.36
N PRO A 168 -6.58 22.96 -18.53
CA PRO A 168 -6.39 22.28 -19.81
C PRO A 168 -4.92 22.01 -20.17
N ASN A 169 -3.97 22.65 -19.49
CA ASN A 169 -2.54 22.41 -19.68
C ASN A 169 -1.99 21.28 -18.78
N ASP A 170 -2.77 20.81 -17.79
CA ASP A 170 -2.39 19.67 -16.96
C ASP A 170 -2.72 18.37 -17.72
N TYR A 171 -1.78 17.43 -17.77
CA TYR A 171 -2.02 16.10 -18.34
C TYR A 171 -3.14 15.32 -17.63
N LYS A 172 -3.55 15.78 -16.43
CA LYS A 172 -4.68 15.28 -15.67
C LYS A 172 -6.01 15.93 -16.05
N TYR A 173 -6.06 16.84 -17.01
CA TYR A 173 -7.28 17.54 -17.40
C TYR A 173 -8.48 16.58 -17.53
N ARG A 174 -9.61 16.93 -16.89
CA ARG A 174 -10.85 16.14 -16.77
C ARG A 174 -10.77 14.82 -16.00
N GLN A 175 -9.64 14.48 -15.38
CA GLN A 175 -9.49 13.27 -14.56
C GLN A 175 -9.79 13.56 -13.08
N PHE A 176 -10.23 12.55 -12.33
CA PHE A 176 -10.38 12.61 -10.87
C PHE A 176 -9.24 11.88 -10.13
N VAL A 177 -8.01 12.37 -10.33
CA VAL A 177 -6.78 11.74 -9.79
C VAL A 177 -6.75 11.67 -8.26
N SER A 178 -7.34 12.64 -7.57
CA SER A 178 -7.39 12.65 -6.10
C SER A 178 -8.16 11.45 -5.56
N HIS A 179 -9.35 11.15 -6.11
CA HIS A 179 -10.16 9.99 -5.72
C HIS A 179 -9.40 8.67 -5.88
N MET A 180 -8.68 8.49 -6.98
CA MET A 180 -7.82 7.31 -7.18
C MET A 180 -6.71 7.25 -6.11
N CYS A 181 -6.05 8.38 -5.80
CA CYS A 181 -4.99 8.40 -4.78
C CYS A 181 -5.53 8.06 -3.39
N ASP A 182 -6.69 8.62 -3.02
CA ASP A 182 -7.35 8.36 -1.74
C ASP A 182 -7.83 6.92 -1.64
N GLY A 183 -8.38 6.36 -2.72
CA GLY A 183 -8.75 4.95 -2.81
C GLY A 183 -7.56 4.01 -2.64
N VAL A 184 -6.44 4.29 -3.34
CA VAL A 184 -5.20 3.52 -3.20
C VAL A 184 -4.68 3.61 -1.77
N LYS A 185 -4.67 4.82 -1.18
CA LYS A 185 -4.20 5.02 0.20
C LYS A 185 -5.01 4.17 1.19
N ARG A 186 -6.34 4.22 1.11
CA ARG A 186 -7.23 3.41 1.96
C ARG A 186 -6.96 1.91 1.82
N ARG A 187 -6.75 1.41 0.60
CA ARG A 187 -6.46 -0.01 0.37
C ARG A 187 -5.13 -0.44 1.00
N ILE A 188 -4.09 0.39 0.90
CA ILE A 188 -2.80 0.12 1.56
C ILE A 188 -2.96 0.15 3.09
N GLU A 189 -3.67 1.14 3.64
CA GLU A 189 -3.96 1.24 5.07
C GLU A 189 -4.80 0.05 5.59
N ASN A 190 -5.63 -0.55 4.73
CA ASN A 190 -6.38 -1.78 5.01
C ASN A 190 -5.54 -3.06 4.86
N GLY A 191 -4.25 -2.96 4.54
CA GLY A 191 -3.33 -4.10 4.43
C GLY A 191 -3.27 -4.78 3.05
N GLU A 192 -3.94 -4.25 2.03
CA GLU A 192 -3.84 -4.80 0.67
C GLU A 192 -2.42 -4.62 0.11
N SER A 193 -1.89 -5.68 -0.51
CA SER A 193 -0.59 -5.63 -1.21
C SER A 193 -0.64 -4.70 -2.43
N LEU A 194 0.45 -3.98 -2.71
CA LEU A 194 0.59 -3.07 -3.86
C LEU A 194 0.36 -3.79 -5.20
N ILE A 195 0.81 -5.04 -5.31
CA ILE A 195 0.58 -5.86 -6.50
C ILE A 195 -0.89 -6.23 -6.66
N TYR A 196 -1.60 -6.50 -5.56
CA TYR A 196 -3.04 -6.78 -5.58
C TYR A 196 -3.81 -5.53 -6.00
N ILE A 197 -3.49 -4.36 -5.44
CA ILE A 197 -4.09 -3.08 -5.86
C ILE A 197 -3.83 -2.84 -7.35
N TYR A 198 -2.61 -3.05 -7.84
CA TYR A 198 -2.27 -2.87 -9.25
C TYR A 198 -3.07 -3.77 -10.20
N LYS A 199 -3.25 -5.05 -9.82
CA LYS A 199 -3.96 -6.05 -10.62
C LYS A 199 -5.49 -5.89 -10.59
N ASN A 200 -6.04 -5.38 -9.49
CA ASN A 200 -7.50 -5.32 -9.28
C ASN A 200 -8.09 -3.92 -9.39
N THR A 201 -7.28 -2.92 -9.75
CA THR A 201 -7.74 -1.53 -9.95
C THR A 201 -7.15 -0.92 -11.22
N CYS A 202 -7.69 0.23 -11.62
CA CYS A 202 -7.19 1.09 -12.66
C CYS A 202 -5.91 1.84 -12.26
N ALA A 203 -5.50 1.82 -10.98
CA ALA A 203 -4.38 2.62 -10.48
C ALA A 203 -3.03 2.25 -11.11
N THR A 204 -2.35 3.21 -11.72
CA THR A 204 -1.07 2.94 -12.37
C THR A 204 0.03 2.61 -11.35
N LYS A 205 1.06 1.90 -11.79
CA LYS A 205 2.25 1.60 -10.97
C LYS A 205 2.83 2.86 -10.32
N GLU A 206 2.85 3.96 -11.07
CA GLU A 206 3.40 5.23 -10.58
C GLU A 206 2.52 5.90 -9.52
N ILE A 207 1.18 5.85 -9.66
CA ILE A 207 0.27 6.37 -8.65
C ILE A 207 0.38 5.55 -7.36
N ILE A 208 0.40 4.22 -7.47
CA ILE A 208 0.54 3.32 -6.32
C ILE A 208 1.86 3.59 -5.58
N LYS A 209 2.98 3.68 -6.31
CA LYS A 209 4.29 4.00 -5.70
C LYS A 209 4.29 5.35 -4.99
N ARG A 210 3.76 6.39 -5.66
CA ARG A 210 3.70 7.73 -5.08
C ARG A 210 2.91 7.73 -3.78
N VAL A 211 1.75 7.07 -3.76
CA VAL A 211 0.93 6.95 -2.55
C VAL A 211 1.65 6.13 -1.48
N ALA A 212 2.17 4.95 -1.82
CA ALA A 212 2.93 4.10 -0.89
C ALA A 212 4.09 4.86 -0.22
N ASN A 213 4.85 5.66 -0.98
CA ASN A 213 5.95 6.47 -0.43
C ASN A 213 5.46 7.53 0.57
N THR A 214 4.27 8.12 0.37
CA THR A 214 3.70 9.12 1.29
C THR A 214 3.27 8.54 2.64
N ILE A 215 3.01 7.23 2.69
CA ILE A 215 2.59 6.50 3.89
C ILE A 215 3.67 5.55 4.43
N SER A 216 4.87 5.53 3.82
CA SER A 216 5.94 4.54 4.07
C SER A 216 6.64 4.67 5.44
N LYS A 217 5.90 4.89 6.53
CA LYS A 217 6.42 4.80 7.90
C LYS A 217 6.57 3.36 8.39
N ASP A 218 6.00 2.41 7.65
CA ASP A 218 6.05 0.99 7.94
C ASP A 218 7.05 0.30 7.01
N MET A 219 7.97 -0.45 7.61
CA MET A 219 9.00 -1.23 6.94
C MET A 219 8.40 -2.17 5.89
N HIS A 220 7.23 -2.76 6.13
CA HIS A 220 6.60 -3.66 5.17
C HIS A 220 6.20 -2.93 3.88
N VAL A 221 5.60 -1.74 4.01
CA VAL A 221 5.18 -0.91 2.86
C VAL A 221 6.41 -0.48 2.07
N ALA A 222 7.49 -0.15 2.77
CA ALA A 222 8.74 0.28 2.15
C ALA A 222 9.40 -0.84 1.32
N VAL A 223 9.53 -2.03 1.92
CA VAL A 223 10.05 -3.24 1.25
C VAL A 223 9.19 -3.60 0.05
N GLU A 224 7.87 -3.62 0.24
CA GLU A 224 6.95 -3.90 -0.86
C GLU A 224 7.04 -2.86 -1.97
N SER A 225 7.14 -1.57 -1.66
CA SER A 225 7.32 -0.50 -2.65
C SER A 225 8.60 -0.70 -3.49
N THR A 226 9.67 -1.20 -2.87
CA THR A 226 10.91 -1.56 -3.59
C THR A 226 10.70 -2.74 -4.53
N LEU A 227 10.12 -3.84 -4.03
CA LEU A 227 9.84 -5.02 -4.83
C LEU A 227 8.90 -4.70 -5.99
N PHE A 228 7.84 -3.94 -5.70
CA PHE A 228 6.90 -3.43 -6.67
C PHE A 228 7.59 -2.57 -7.71
N SER A 229 8.64 -1.81 -7.37
CA SER A 229 9.40 -0.97 -8.30
C SER A 229 10.35 -1.74 -9.24
N LEU A 230 10.57 -3.04 -9.04
CA LEU A 230 11.40 -3.85 -9.93
C LEU A 230 10.84 -3.91 -11.37
N SER A 231 11.69 -4.29 -12.34
CA SER A 231 11.28 -4.40 -13.75
C SER A 231 10.26 -5.53 -13.95
N LYS A 232 9.57 -5.53 -15.11
CA LYS A 232 8.46 -6.45 -15.41
C LYS A 232 8.80 -7.94 -15.38
N GLN A 233 10.08 -8.28 -15.54
CA GLN A 233 10.55 -9.68 -15.42
C GLN A 233 10.47 -10.19 -13.99
N TYR A 234 10.33 -9.29 -13.00
CA TYR A 234 10.20 -9.64 -11.60
C TYR A 234 8.75 -9.56 -11.14
N SER A 235 8.35 -10.52 -10.31
CA SER A 235 7.10 -10.50 -9.56
C SER A 235 7.39 -10.91 -8.12
N TYR A 236 6.40 -10.71 -7.23
CA TYR A 236 6.53 -11.15 -5.85
C TYR A 236 5.17 -11.59 -5.29
N GLU A 237 5.24 -12.41 -4.26
CA GLU A 237 4.12 -12.81 -3.43
C GLU A 237 4.40 -12.40 -1.99
N LYS A 238 3.40 -11.81 -1.32
CA LYS A 238 3.44 -11.48 0.11
C LYS A 238 2.76 -12.61 0.88
N LYS A 239 3.44 -13.16 1.89
CA LYS A 239 2.89 -14.14 2.83
C LYS A 239 2.98 -13.59 4.25
N GLU A 240 1.90 -13.73 5.00
CA GLU A 240 1.89 -13.48 6.44
C GLU A 240 2.28 -14.78 7.16
N ILE A 241 3.24 -14.69 8.07
CA ILE A 241 3.70 -15.85 8.84
C ILE A 241 3.15 -15.73 10.28
N ASN A 242 2.22 -16.62 10.63
CA ASN A 242 1.74 -16.95 11.99
C ASN A 242 1.73 -15.81 13.02
N ASN A 243 0.58 -15.17 13.32
CA ASN A 243 0.23 -14.34 14.52
C ASN A 243 1.27 -13.35 15.13
N SER A 244 2.46 -13.30 14.59
CA SER A 244 3.62 -12.45 14.84
C SER A 244 3.74 -11.59 13.59
N MET A 245 4.18 -10.35 13.74
CA MET A 245 4.23 -9.35 12.67
C MET A 245 5.35 -9.67 11.66
N HIS A 246 5.40 -10.89 11.13
CA HIS A 246 6.44 -11.37 10.22
C HIS A 246 5.86 -11.48 8.81
N PHE A 247 6.40 -10.65 7.91
CA PHE A 247 6.10 -10.72 6.50
C PHE A 247 7.22 -11.42 5.76
N GLU A 248 6.83 -12.32 4.87
CA GLU A 248 7.69 -12.93 3.88
C GLU A 248 7.31 -12.42 2.50
N TYR A 249 8.33 -12.04 1.73
CA TYR A 249 8.18 -11.80 0.30
C TYR A 249 8.96 -12.84 -0.48
N LEU A 250 8.27 -13.57 -1.34
CA LEU A 250 8.87 -14.48 -2.28
C LEU A 250 8.98 -13.81 -3.64
N VAL A 251 10.21 -13.62 -4.12
CA VAL A 251 10.50 -12.90 -5.36
C VAL A 251 10.78 -13.88 -6.48
N TYR A 252 10.19 -13.60 -7.63
CA TYR A 252 10.30 -14.40 -8.84
C TYR A 252 10.97 -13.60 -9.94
N LYS A 253 11.70 -14.28 -10.82
CA LYS A 253 12.19 -13.77 -12.09
C LYS A 253 11.74 -14.72 -13.19
N ASP A 254 10.97 -14.21 -14.16
CA ASP A 254 10.42 -15.01 -15.27
C ASP A 254 9.68 -16.28 -14.78
N GLY A 255 8.95 -16.15 -13.65
CA GLY A 255 8.20 -17.24 -13.02
C GLY A 255 9.01 -18.18 -12.12
N VAL A 256 10.33 -18.01 -12.04
CA VAL A 256 11.21 -18.84 -11.19
C VAL A 256 11.50 -18.12 -9.88
N LYS A 257 11.37 -18.80 -8.74
CA LYS A 257 11.72 -18.26 -7.41
C LYS A 257 13.23 -17.97 -7.35
N ILE A 258 13.60 -16.74 -6.98
CA ILE A 258 15.02 -16.32 -6.96
C ILE A 258 15.49 -15.76 -5.62
N LEU A 259 14.58 -15.27 -4.77
CA LEU A 259 14.94 -14.63 -3.51
C LEU A 259 13.75 -14.69 -2.55
N LYS A 260 14.04 -14.96 -1.28
CA LYS A 260 13.11 -14.81 -0.17
C LYS A 260 13.56 -13.64 0.70
N VAL A 261 12.65 -12.71 0.99
CA VAL A 261 12.90 -11.55 1.86
C VAL A 261 12.08 -11.71 3.12
N ILE A 262 12.74 -11.77 4.27
CA ILE A 262 12.12 -11.92 5.59
C ILE A 262 12.25 -10.60 6.35
N LEU A 263 11.16 -10.15 6.96
CA LEU A 263 11.16 -8.99 7.83
C LEU A 263 11.25 -9.41 9.30
N LEU A 264 12.28 -8.94 9.99
CA LEU A 264 12.54 -9.17 11.41
C LEU A 264 12.38 -7.87 12.19
N HIS A 265 11.49 -7.85 13.17
CA HIS A 265 11.47 -6.74 14.13
C HIS A 265 12.62 -6.90 15.12
N VAL A 266 13.33 -5.81 15.39
CA VAL A 266 14.49 -5.82 16.30
C VAL A 266 14.10 -6.29 17.71
N GLU A 267 12.88 -5.98 18.13
CA GLU A 267 12.30 -6.38 19.41
C GLU A 267 12.23 -7.91 19.59
N ASP A 268 12.25 -8.67 18.49
CA ASP A 268 12.22 -10.13 18.50
C ASP A 268 13.61 -10.77 18.58
N ILE A 269 14.69 -10.03 18.24
CA ILE A 269 16.07 -10.51 18.29
C ILE A 269 16.42 -11.19 19.63
N PRO A 270 16.06 -10.64 20.80
CA PRO A 270 16.36 -11.27 22.08
C PRO A 270 15.75 -12.66 22.28
N ASN A 271 14.62 -12.93 21.63
CA ASN A 271 13.88 -14.19 21.75
C ASN A 271 14.36 -15.25 20.75
N ILE A 272 15.23 -14.88 19.82
CA ILE A 272 15.76 -15.77 18.80
C ILE A 272 17.07 -16.40 19.30
N ASP A 273 17.14 -17.74 19.30
CA ASP A 273 18.28 -18.51 19.82
C ASP A 273 19.61 -18.23 19.10
N SER A 274 19.57 -18.18 17.78
CA SER A 274 20.73 -17.90 16.93
C SER A 274 20.25 -17.46 15.56
N TYR A 275 20.99 -16.56 14.92
CA TYR A 275 20.66 -16.08 13.59
C TYR A 275 20.51 -17.21 12.57
N GLU A 276 21.40 -18.20 12.57
CA GLU A 276 21.37 -19.30 11.61
C GLU A 276 20.14 -20.18 11.77
N LYS A 277 19.77 -20.55 13.00
CA LYS A 277 18.54 -21.31 13.23
C LYS A 277 17.30 -20.54 12.79
N TYR A 278 17.28 -19.22 12.99
CA TYR A 278 16.19 -18.36 12.52
C TYR A 278 16.12 -18.34 11.00
N VAL A 279 17.22 -18.10 10.29
CA VAL A 279 17.24 -18.15 8.83
C VAL A 279 16.85 -19.54 8.31
N LEU A 280 17.34 -20.61 8.95
CA LEU A 280 17.02 -21.99 8.61
C LEU A 280 15.54 -22.33 8.79
N SER A 281 14.83 -21.68 9.72
CA SER A 281 13.39 -21.93 9.89
C SER A 281 12.53 -21.45 8.71
N PHE A 282 13.06 -20.56 7.86
CA PHE A 282 12.39 -20.09 6.64
C PHE A 282 12.90 -20.75 5.36
N LYS A 283 13.88 -21.65 5.48
CA LYS A 283 14.51 -22.30 4.33
C LYS A 283 13.52 -23.23 3.65
N GLU A 284 13.16 -22.84 2.43
CA GLU A 284 12.42 -23.64 1.48
C GLU A 284 13.27 -23.72 0.22
N ASP A 285 13.54 -24.94 -0.26
CA ASP A 285 14.36 -25.19 -1.44
C ASP A 285 15.80 -24.59 -1.34
N ASP A 286 16.50 -24.47 -2.47
CA ASP A 286 17.81 -23.79 -2.59
C ASP A 286 17.67 -22.28 -2.87
N ILE A 287 16.57 -21.67 -2.39
CA ILE A 287 16.28 -20.26 -2.63
C ILE A 287 17.09 -19.40 -1.64
N PRO A 288 17.86 -18.41 -2.13
CA PRO A 288 18.56 -17.46 -1.27
C PRO A 288 17.59 -16.67 -0.37
N ILE A 289 18.01 -16.41 0.86
CA ILE A 289 17.23 -15.66 1.85
C ILE A 289 18.00 -14.42 2.25
N ILE A 290 17.32 -13.28 2.31
CA ILE A 290 17.77 -12.08 3.02
C ILE A 290 16.83 -11.79 4.18
N VAL A 291 17.39 -11.42 5.33
CA VAL A 291 16.63 -10.93 6.49
C VAL A 291 16.87 -9.42 6.59
N LEU A 292 15.79 -8.65 6.56
CA LEU A 292 15.78 -7.21 6.74
C LEU A 292 15.11 -6.87 8.07
N ASP A 293 15.58 -5.83 8.75
CA ASP A 293 15.06 -5.41 10.05
C ASP A 293 14.93 -3.90 10.18
N SER A 294 14.25 -3.48 11.26
CA SER A 294 13.87 -2.09 11.46
C SER A 294 15.06 -1.13 11.63
N TYR A 295 16.28 -1.61 11.94
CA TYR A 295 17.47 -0.75 11.94
C TYR A 295 17.84 -0.31 10.53
N LEU A 296 17.82 -1.24 9.57
CA LEU A 296 18.05 -0.93 8.14
C LEU A 296 16.99 0.04 7.60
N PHE A 297 15.77 -0.04 8.12
CA PHE A 297 14.68 0.84 7.72
C PHE A 297 14.87 2.28 8.22
N ASN A 298 15.37 2.46 9.44
CA ASN A 298 15.61 3.78 10.04
C ASN A 298 16.91 4.45 9.55
N GLY A 299 17.57 3.90 8.53
CA GLY A 299 18.80 4.47 7.97
C GLY A 299 20.03 4.23 8.85
N TYR A 300 19.98 3.29 9.79
CA TYR A 300 21.15 2.93 10.58
C TYR A 300 22.10 2.06 9.77
N ASN A 301 23.29 2.60 9.47
CA ASN A 301 24.31 1.98 8.63
C ASN A 301 24.96 0.79 9.36
N PHE A 302 24.85 -0.41 8.79
CA PHE A 302 25.49 -1.61 9.35
C PHE A 302 26.06 -2.55 8.27
N SER A 303 26.54 -1.99 7.16
CA SER A 303 27.21 -2.76 6.10
C SER A 303 28.64 -3.15 6.45
N GLY A 304 29.24 -2.59 7.52
CA GLY A 304 30.69 -2.73 7.74
C GLY A 304 31.54 -2.09 6.62
N ILE A 305 30.91 -1.30 5.75
CA ILE A 305 31.52 -0.52 4.69
C ILE A 305 31.40 0.93 5.14
N GLU A 306 32.51 1.53 5.55
CA GLU A 306 32.55 2.94 5.94
C GLU A 306 32.09 3.83 4.76
N GLY A 307 31.07 4.68 4.99
CA GLY A 307 30.82 5.87 4.16
C GLY A 307 29.74 5.81 3.08
N GLU A 308 28.87 4.79 3.01
CA GLU A 308 27.72 4.79 2.08
C GLU A 308 26.41 4.51 2.81
N ASP A 309 25.40 5.38 2.63
CA ASP A 309 24.02 5.16 3.08
C ASP A 309 23.44 3.93 2.37
N VAL A 310 23.34 2.81 3.07
CA VAL A 310 22.81 1.57 2.49
C VAL A 310 21.30 1.51 2.69
N PHE A 311 20.55 1.89 1.67
CA PHE A 311 19.09 1.75 1.68
C PHE A 311 18.68 0.29 1.45
N PHE A 312 17.66 -0.19 2.16
CA PHE A 312 17.07 -1.52 1.91
C PHE A 312 16.67 -1.71 0.43
N SER A 313 16.36 -0.61 -0.26
CA SER A 313 16.03 -0.65 -1.68
C SER A 313 17.19 -1.13 -2.54
N ASP A 314 18.42 -0.76 -2.18
CA ASP A 314 19.64 -1.16 -2.86
C ASP A 314 20.05 -2.59 -2.47
N ILE A 315 19.85 -2.97 -1.19
CA ILE A 315 20.04 -4.36 -0.73
C ILE A 315 19.18 -5.32 -1.56
N ILE A 316 17.87 -5.04 -1.69
CA ILE A 316 16.96 -5.89 -2.45
C ILE A 316 17.35 -5.90 -3.94
N ARG A 317 17.63 -4.74 -4.54
CA ARG A 317 18.01 -4.65 -5.96
C ARG A 317 19.31 -5.40 -6.25
N ASN A 318 20.29 -5.32 -5.36
CA ASN A 318 21.57 -6.02 -5.48
C ASN A 318 21.38 -7.52 -5.29
N ALA A 319 20.65 -7.95 -4.26
CA ALA A 319 20.34 -9.37 -4.02
C ALA A 319 19.67 -10.03 -5.23
N VAL A 320 18.73 -9.33 -5.86
CA VAL A 320 18.03 -9.81 -7.06
C VAL A 320 18.93 -9.87 -8.30
N LYS A 321 19.90 -8.96 -8.44
CA LYS A 321 20.79 -8.89 -9.62
C LYS A 321 22.05 -9.73 -9.48
N ASN A 322 22.58 -9.85 -8.27
CA ASN A 322 23.84 -10.48 -7.96
C ASN A 322 23.71 -11.38 -6.71
N PRO A 323 23.32 -12.66 -6.88
CA PRO A 323 23.12 -13.56 -5.74
C PRO A 323 24.35 -13.72 -4.83
N SER A 324 25.57 -13.46 -5.32
CA SER A 324 26.76 -13.53 -4.47
C SER A 324 26.79 -12.45 -3.39
N SER A 325 26.13 -11.30 -3.60
CA SER A 325 26.05 -10.22 -2.59
C SER A 325 25.21 -10.61 -1.38
N ILE A 326 24.37 -11.65 -1.50
CA ILE A 326 23.53 -12.14 -0.41
C ILE A 326 24.40 -12.71 0.71
N ASN A 327 25.40 -13.52 0.38
CA ASN A 327 26.26 -14.15 1.39
C ASN A 327 27.04 -13.11 2.21
N GLU A 328 27.58 -12.09 1.54
CA GLU A 328 28.29 -10.99 2.19
C GLU A 328 27.36 -10.20 3.12
N PHE A 329 26.17 -9.84 2.62
CA PHE A 329 25.16 -9.17 3.42
C PHE A 329 24.75 -10.00 4.66
N MET A 330 24.48 -11.29 4.48
CA MET A 330 24.03 -12.17 5.55
C MET A 330 25.11 -12.41 6.63
N GLU A 331 26.40 -12.45 6.24
CA GLU A 331 27.49 -12.53 7.22
C GLU A 331 27.61 -11.23 8.04
N GLY A 332 27.42 -10.07 7.40
CA GLY A 332 27.33 -8.78 8.10
C GLY A 332 26.14 -8.74 9.07
N ARG A 333 24.96 -9.18 8.62
CA ARG A 333 23.75 -9.24 9.46
C ARG A 333 23.87 -10.21 10.63
N LYS A 334 24.53 -11.35 10.45
CA LYS A 334 24.82 -12.29 11.53
C LYS A 334 25.63 -11.64 12.64
N LYS A 335 26.68 -10.89 12.31
CA LYS A 335 27.50 -10.17 13.29
C LYS A 335 26.66 -9.14 14.05
N PHE A 336 25.84 -8.36 13.33
CA PHE A 336 24.90 -7.42 13.95
C PHE A 336 23.95 -8.12 14.93
N PHE A 337 23.34 -9.22 14.49
CA PHE A 337 22.37 -9.96 15.31
C PHE A 337 22.98 -10.41 16.64
N GLU A 338 24.21 -10.96 16.61
CA GLU A 338 24.90 -11.41 17.82
C GLU A 338 25.29 -10.22 18.73
N LEU A 339 25.76 -9.11 18.15
CA LEU A 339 26.05 -7.88 18.89
C LEU A 339 24.81 -7.32 19.57
N GLU A 340 23.68 -7.29 18.86
CA GLU A 340 22.46 -6.70 19.39
C GLU A 340 21.80 -7.59 20.47
N LYS A 341 21.88 -8.91 20.29
CA LYS A 341 21.51 -9.87 21.33
C LYS A 341 22.39 -9.73 22.58
N PHE A 342 23.69 -9.51 22.40
CA PHE A 342 24.61 -9.26 23.50
C PHE A 342 24.26 -7.96 24.22
N ARG A 343 24.03 -6.86 23.49
CA ARG A 343 23.62 -5.57 24.06
C ARG A 343 22.33 -5.68 24.85
N TYR A 344 21.31 -6.33 24.31
CA TYR A 344 20.05 -6.54 25.03
C TYR A 344 20.27 -7.27 26.36
N LYS A 345 21.06 -8.36 26.36
CA LYS A 345 21.39 -9.11 27.59
C LYS A 345 22.15 -8.23 28.60
N LEU A 346 23.07 -7.41 28.11
CA LEU A 346 23.86 -6.51 28.93
C LEU A 346 22.99 -5.44 29.58
N LEU A 347 22.16 -4.72 28.81
CA LEU A 347 21.23 -3.71 29.31
C LEU A 347 20.23 -4.31 30.31
N LYS A 348 19.66 -5.48 29.99
CA LYS A 348 18.77 -6.21 30.91
C LYS A 348 19.45 -6.61 32.22
N SER A 349 20.78 -6.78 32.21
CA SER A 349 21.55 -7.05 33.44
C SER A 349 21.72 -5.82 34.32
N THR A 350 21.50 -4.61 33.80
CA THR A 350 21.53 -3.38 34.60
C THR A 350 20.19 -3.10 35.28
N GLU A 351 19.12 -3.72 34.80
CA GLU A 351 17.76 -3.58 35.35
C GLU A 351 17.55 -4.48 36.57
N LYS A 352 16.88 -3.95 37.60
CA LYS A 352 16.42 -4.67 38.80
C LYS A 352 17.53 -5.51 39.45
N ASN A 353 18.75 -4.97 39.42
CA ASN A 353 19.96 -5.68 39.80
C ASN A 353 20.31 -5.54 41.29
N SER A 354 19.50 -4.83 42.10
CA SER A 354 19.72 -4.69 43.55
C SER A 354 19.89 -6.01 44.30
N LYS A 355 19.24 -7.07 43.84
CA LYS A 355 19.39 -8.42 44.39
C LYS A 355 20.80 -8.97 44.31
N PHE A 356 21.66 -8.47 43.43
CA PHE A 356 23.04 -8.95 43.25
C PHE A 356 24.06 -8.21 44.11
N ALA A 357 23.70 -7.06 44.65
CA ALA A 357 24.64 -6.17 45.34
C ALA A 357 25.24 -6.76 46.63
N HIS A 358 24.47 -7.57 47.35
CA HIS A 358 24.88 -8.14 48.63
C HIS A 358 25.94 -9.26 48.50
N THR A 359 26.08 -9.83 47.31
CA THR A 359 27.09 -10.87 47.00
C THR A 359 28.16 -10.37 46.03
N ALA A 360 28.03 -9.14 45.53
CA ALA A 360 29.01 -8.54 44.65
C ALA A 360 30.27 -8.15 45.43
N VAL A 361 31.43 -8.23 44.77
CA VAL A 361 32.70 -7.66 45.27
C VAL A 361 33.09 -6.44 44.45
N LEU A 362 32.82 -6.48 43.16
CA LEU A 362 33.08 -5.39 42.21
C LEU A 362 31.83 -5.05 41.39
N CYS A 363 31.65 -3.76 41.17
CA CYS A 363 30.69 -3.20 40.24
C CYS A 363 31.43 -2.43 39.13
N GLY A 364 30.89 -2.49 37.92
CA GLY A 364 31.37 -1.72 36.78
C GLY A 364 30.23 -0.90 36.17
N CYS A 365 30.49 0.38 35.90
CA CYS A 365 29.58 1.21 35.11
C CYS A 365 29.95 1.11 33.63
N ILE A 366 29.06 0.58 32.80
CA ILE A 366 29.25 0.43 31.34
C ILE A 366 28.92 1.71 30.56
N SER A 367 28.57 2.80 31.25
CA SER A 367 28.38 4.14 30.68
C SER A 367 29.64 5.02 30.83
N CYS A 368 30.31 4.99 31.99
CA CYS A 368 31.51 5.82 32.24
C CYS A 368 32.81 5.03 32.47
N GLY A 369 32.77 3.70 32.38
CA GLY A 369 33.93 2.84 32.50
C GLY A 369 34.59 2.79 33.88
N LYS A 370 33.88 3.22 34.93
CA LYS A 370 34.39 3.23 36.32
C LYS A 370 34.06 1.93 37.05
N ILE A 371 35.06 1.42 37.78
CA ILE A 371 34.94 0.25 38.66
C ILE A 371 34.92 0.72 40.11
N PHE A 372 34.05 0.12 40.92
CA PHE A 372 33.88 0.47 42.32
C PHE A 372 33.34 -0.69 43.15
N ALA A 373 33.53 -0.60 44.47
CA ALA A 373 32.93 -1.54 45.41
C ALA A 373 31.41 -1.25 45.58
N PRO A 374 30.56 -2.28 45.78
CA PRO A 374 29.11 -2.14 45.87
C PRO A 374 28.62 -1.14 46.93
N GLU A 375 29.36 -0.96 48.03
CA GLU A 375 29.00 -0.06 49.12
C GLU A 375 29.01 1.42 48.70
N LYS A 376 29.65 1.73 47.57
CA LYS A 376 29.62 3.07 46.95
C LYS A 376 28.29 3.36 46.26
N ILE A 377 27.44 2.37 45.99
CA ILE A 377 26.10 2.59 45.45
C ILE A 377 25.22 3.21 46.54
N LYS A 378 24.95 4.51 46.43
CA LYS A 378 24.09 5.26 47.38
C LYS A 378 22.68 5.51 46.85
N LYS A 379 22.48 5.38 45.54
CA LYS A 379 21.22 5.68 44.87
C LYS A 379 20.79 4.48 44.03
N TRP A 380 19.49 4.21 44.09
CA TRP A 380 18.80 3.18 43.35
C TRP A 380 17.63 3.81 42.59
N ARG A 381 17.43 3.43 41.33
CA ARG A 381 16.24 3.80 40.56
C ARG A 381 15.19 2.70 40.71
N PHE A 382 13.94 3.07 40.97
CA PHE A 382 12.82 2.15 41.10
C PHE A 382 11.76 2.51 40.07
N ASP A 383 11.24 1.52 39.35
CA ASP A 383 10.19 1.68 38.33
C ASP A 383 8.81 1.80 38.97
N GLY A 384 8.63 2.80 39.84
CA GLY A 384 7.37 3.09 40.51
C GLY A 384 7.35 2.74 42.00
N PRO A 385 6.28 3.14 42.71
CA PRO A 385 6.18 3.07 44.17
C PRO A 385 6.18 1.63 44.71
N ASP A 386 5.77 0.65 43.90
CA ASP A 386 5.65 -0.76 44.29
C ASP A 386 6.85 -1.63 43.87
N SER A 387 7.89 -1.05 43.24
CA SER A 387 9.04 -1.84 42.80
C SER A 387 9.93 -2.23 43.98
N ILE A 388 10.10 -3.54 44.19
CA ILE A 388 10.92 -4.11 45.27
C ILE A 388 12.41 -4.18 44.88
N LEU A 389 12.69 -4.26 43.57
CA LEU A 389 14.04 -4.30 43.03
C LEU A 389 14.36 -2.97 42.36
N GLY A 390 15.56 -2.46 42.61
CA GLY A 390 16.05 -1.22 42.04
C GLY A 390 17.23 -1.44 41.10
N ASP A 391 17.44 -0.49 40.21
CA ASP A 391 18.61 -0.41 39.35
C ASP A 391 19.71 0.37 40.08
N ALA A 392 20.91 -0.19 40.12
CA ALA A 392 22.07 0.47 40.72
C ALA A 392 22.46 1.73 39.93
N CYS A 393 22.54 2.88 40.60
CA CYS A 393 23.08 4.10 39.99
C CYS A 393 24.59 4.20 40.23
N CYS A 394 25.35 4.46 39.18
CA CYS A 394 26.78 4.70 39.25
C CYS A 394 27.08 5.93 40.15
N PRO A 395 27.97 5.82 41.15
CA PRO A 395 28.29 6.93 42.04
C PRO A 395 29.12 8.05 41.38
N PHE A 396 29.56 7.86 40.13
CA PHE A 396 30.41 8.81 39.41
C PHE A 396 29.67 9.57 38.31
N CYS A 397 28.83 8.90 37.51
CA CYS A 397 28.08 9.52 36.42
C CYS A 397 26.55 9.54 36.65
N CYS A 398 26.06 8.96 37.74
CA CYS A 398 24.64 8.85 38.09
C CYS A 398 23.77 8.05 37.11
N ASP A 399 24.36 7.43 36.09
CA ASP A 399 23.67 6.55 35.15
C ASP A 399 23.28 5.21 35.82
N ASN A 400 22.21 4.55 35.37
CA ASN A 400 21.76 3.25 35.87
C ASN A 400 22.35 2.05 35.12
N MET A 401 23.33 2.28 34.25
CA MET A 401 24.05 1.24 33.52
C MET A 401 25.18 0.60 34.35
N VAL A 402 24.82 -0.09 35.44
CA VAL A 402 25.77 -0.76 36.34
C VAL A 402 25.61 -2.28 36.26
N ILE A 403 26.72 -3.01 36.15
CA ILE A 403 26.80 -4.47 36.25
C ILE A 403 27.67 -4.89 37.44
N MET A 404 27.48 -6.12 37.92
CA MET A 404 28.16 -6.67 39.09
C MET A 404 28.79 -8.03 38.78
N ASP A 405 29.90 -8.34 39.43
CA ASP A 405 30.56 -9.65 39.31
C ASP A 405 29.69 -10.82 39.78
N SER A 406 28.83 -10.61 40.78
CA SER A 406 27.85 -11.60 41.25
C SER A 406 26.78 -11.98 40.22
N GLN A 407 26.69 -11.24 39.10
CA GLN A 407 25.87 -11.59 37.94
C GLN A 407 26.60 -12.49 36.94
N GLY A 408 27.88 -12.81 37.20
CA GLY A 408 28.74 -13.63 36.34
C GLY A 408 29.63 -12.82 35.38
N TYR A 409 29.69 -11.49 35.53
CA TYR A 409 30.58 -10.65 34.72
C TYR A 409 31.98 -10.59 35.32
N GLU A 410 33.00 -10.69 34.48
CA GLU A 410 34.35 -10.34 34.88
C GLU A 410 34.49 -8.81 34.93
N ILE A 411 34.80 -8.26 36.11
CA ILE A 411 34.92 -6.80 36.31
C ILE A 411 36.40 -6.41 36.42
N THR A 412 37.01 -6.15 35.28
CA THR A 412 38.37 -5.61 35.14
C THR A 412 38.34 -4.33 34.32
N LYS A 413 39.43 -3.55 34.35
CA LYS A 413 39.49 -2.32 33.54
C LYS A 413 39.30 -2.62 32.05
N THR A 414 39.99 -3.66 31.56
CA THR A 414 39.88 -4.13 30.18
C THR A 414 38.46 -4.58 29.85
N SER A 415 37.85 -5.47 30.65
CA SER A 415 36.51 -5.97 30.33
C SER A 415 35.44 -4.87 30.37
N ILE A 416 35.54 -3.91 31.29
CA ILE A 416 34.61 -2.77 31.34
C ILE A 416 34.84 -1.82 30.16
N ASP A 417 36.09 -1.54 29.80
CA ASP A 417 36.39 -0.69 28.63
C ASP A 417 35.90 -1.36 27.34
N ASP A 418 36.05 -2.68 27.19
CA ASP A 418 35.54 -3.43 26.04
C ASP A 418 33.99 -3.37 25.96
N LEU A 419 33.30 -3.45 27.10
CA LEU A 419 31.83 -3.31 27.17
C LEU A 419 31.39 -1.88 26.82
N VAL A 420 32.09 -0.87 27.33
CA VAL A 420 31.84 0.54 27.01
C VAL A 420 32.08 0.79 25.52
N CYS A 421 33.17 0.29 24.96
CA CYS A 421 33.45 0.38 23.53
C CYS A 421 32.38 -0.35 22.71
N SER A 422 31.95 -1.55 23.11
CA SER A 422 30.89 -2.28 22.40
C SER A 422 29.55 -1.53 22.38
N LEU A 423 29.26 -0.73 23.42
CA LEU A 423 28.08 0.13 23.47
C LEU A 423 28.27 1.46 22.72
N ASN A 424 29.47 2.03 22.73
CA ASN A 424 29.76 3.32 22.09
C ASN A 424 30.06 3.20 20.58
N ASP A 425 30.69 2.10 20.16
CA ASP A 425 30.85 1.77 18.74
C ASP A 425 29.46 1.70 18.11
N TYR A 426 28.46 1.18 18.84
CA TYR A 426 27.05 1.24 18.42
C TYR A 426 26.54 2.68 18.18
N ASP A 427 26.87 3.63 19.07
CA ASP A 427 26.48 5.04 18.90
C ASP A 427 27.21 5.73 17.74
N LEU A 428 28.44 5.33 17.42
CA LEU A 428 29.18 5.78 16.23
C LEU A 428 28.58 5.25 14.91
N TYR A 429 27.84 4.14 14.94
CA TYR A 429 27.08 3.61 13.80
C TYR A 429 25.63 4.16 13.73
N CYS A 430 25.27 5.07 14.63
CA CYS A 430 23.95 5.70 14.72
C CYS A 430 23.89 7.16 14.27
N TYR A 431 24.98 7.72 13.74
CA TYR A 431 25.07 9.10 13.24
C TYR A 431 25.40 9.20 11.76
#